data_AF-A0A821SJ44-F1
#
_entry.id   AF-A0A821SJ44-F1
#
_cell.length_a   1.000
_cell.length_b   1.000
_cell.length_c   1.000
_cell.angle_alpha   90.00
_cell.angle_beta   90.00
_cell.angle_gamma   90.00
#
_symmetry.space_group_name_H-M   'P 1'
#
loop_
_entity.id
_entity.type
_entity.pdbx_description
1 polymer ?
#
loop_
_entity_poly.entity_id
_entity_poly.type
_entity_poly.pdbx_seq_one_letter_code
_entity_poly.pdbx_strand_id
1 'polypeptide(L)'
;MACLDSSSESRIIWKWKSNAHPWSNVEPDTWEQYSDIENCIIENAHKNNQSQVELDHCLIDFNNQIQINKHNLNKRRPIKRESLLMSDKHIREQRFTMEQPKLDYKSLNKTDPFRSFVQNAGFRLHSDDSIDSELIEKAACGIEAEGTKLNKTLEAQSIANELRHMKHKSKNEILECCVKLYTAESFLYKLINKIMREADMCKGMLLREEDREYGKTLGPFCGLLEKYLCDSPKQHDITVYRCATLTNEMVNDYKQNIGRDVWWDAFTSTTKNKHKAFEFGGNTLFVIFIPGGLAHSGVDISSLSVYPSEEEILLQSAITVFIKKVEYHPNINKHIINLEVYSS
;
A
#
# COMPACT_ATOMS: atom_id res chain seq x y z
N MET A 1 12.11 -9.14 -10.01
CA MET A 1 12.78 -9.10 -8.70
C MET A 1 12.46 -10.40 -7.98
N ALA A 2 13.27 -11.44 -8.21
CA ALA A 2 13.11 -12.74 -7.56
C ALA A 2 13.12 -12.67 -6.01
N CYS A 3 13.50 -11.52 -5.43
CA CYS A 3 13.54 -11.28 -3.99
C CYS A 3 12.21 -10.81 -3.37
N LEU A 4 11.18 -10.45 -4.18
CA LEU A 4 9.82 -10.20 -3.68
C LEU A 4 8.94 -11.46 -3.73
N ASP A 5 9.44 -12.57 -4.28
CA ASP A 5 8.69 -13.81 -4.34
C ASP A 5 8.67 -14.50 -2.95
N SER A 6 7.47 -14.65 -2.39
CA SER A 6 7.19 -15.20 -1.06
C SER A 6 7.18 -16.73 -1.00
N SER A 7 7.69 -17.42 -2.02
CA SER A 7 7.62 -18.88 -2.15
C SER A 7 8.61 -19.66 -1.26
N SER A 8 9.41 -18.97 -0.45
CA SER A 8 10.37 -19.58 0.48
C SER A 8 9.87 -19.51 1.92
N GLU A 9 10.09 -20.58 2.70
CA GLU A 9 9.67 -20.67 4.12
C GLU A 9 10.30 -19.60 5.02
N SER A 10 11.36 -18.94 4.54
CA SER A 10 12.05 -17.87 5.24
C SER A 10 12.31 -16.68 4.32
N ARG A 11 12.09 -15.48 4.84
CA ARG A 11 12.34 -14.20 4.17
C ARG A 11 13.64 -13.61 4.68
N ILE A 12 14.52 -13.23 3.76
CA ILE A 12 15.73 -12.49 4.11
C ILE A 12 15.41 -11.02 4.29
N ILE A 13 15.83 -10.47 5.42
CA ILE A 13 15.72 -9.05 5.70
C ILE A 13 17.06 -8.46 6.13
N TRP A 14 17.28 -7.23 5.68
CA TRP A 14 18.39 -6.39 6.07
C TRP A 14 17.88 -5.36 7.07
N LYS A 15 18.67 -5.14 8.13
CA LYS A 15 18.39 -4.15 9.17
C LYS A 15 19.59 -3.26 9.40
N TRP A 16 19.33 -2.08 9.95
CA TRP A 16 20.35 -1.15 10.41
C TRP A 16 20.08 -0.72 11.85
N LYS A 17 21.16 -0.47 12.61
CA LYS A 17 21.06 -0.11 14.02
C LYS A 17 20.65 1.36 14.16
N SER A 18 19.45 1.60 14.68
CA SER A 18 18.80 2.91 14.66
C SER A 18 19.02 3.79 15.89
N ASN A 19 19.64 3.24 16.96
CA ASN A 19 20.06 3.99 18.15
C ASN A 19 20.74 5.34 17.81
N ALA A 20 20.55 6.37 18.63
CA ALA A 20 21.24 7.66 18.46
C ALA A 20 22.77 7.50 18.49
N HIS A 21 23.25 6.59 19.36
CA HIS A 21 24.65 6.20 19.47
C HIS A 21 24.82 4.71 19.13
N PRO A 22 24.91 4.34 17.83
CA PRO A 22 24.83 2.94 17.39
C PRO A 22 26.00 2.05 17.86
N TRP A 23 27.09 2.66 18.31
CA TRP A 23 28.27 1.97 18.83
C TRP A 23 28.33 1.94 20.37
N SER A 24 27.34 2.55 21.04
CA SER A 24 27.24 2.52 22.49
C SER A 24 26.58 1.22 22.94
N ASN A 25 27.04 0.68 24.08
CA ASN A 25 26.43 -0.46 24.76
C ASN A 25 25.55 -0.04 25.94
N VAL A 26 25.30 1.27 26.10
CA VAL A 26 24.52 1.83 27.21
C VAL A 26 23.03 1.64 26.99
N GLU A 27 22.58 1.65 25.75
CA GLU A 27 21.18 1.50 25.37
C GLU A 27 20.93 0.13 24.74
N PRO A 28 19.74 -0.46 24.92
CA PRO A 28 19.33 -1.65 24.18
C PRO A 28 19.39 -1.39 22.67
N ASP A 29 19.84 -2.39 21.93
CA ASP A 29 19.93 -2.33 20.47
C ASP A 29 18.55 -2.18 19.84
N THR A 30 18.33 -1.08 19.12
CA THR A 30 17.18 -0.88 18.25
C THR A 30 17.60 -1.06 16.79
N TRP A 31 16.87 -1.91 16.08
CA TRP A 31 17.15 -2.26 14.69
C TRP A 31 15.93 -1.98 13.83
N GLU A 32 16.12 -1.16 12.79
CA GLU A 32 15.09 -0.84 11.81
C GLU A 32 15.33 -1.62 10.52
N GLN A 33 14.25 -2.00 9.84
CA GLN A 33 14.31 -2.70 8.56
C GLN A 33 14.44 -1.69 7.42
N TYR A 34 15.17 -2.06 6.37
CA TYR A 34 15.09 -1.34 5.10
C TYR A 34 13.72 -1.55 4.43
N SER A 35 13.34 -0.68 3.50
CA SER A 35 12.11 -0.88 2.72
C SER A 35 12.17 -2.20 1.95
N ASP A 36 11.04 -2.74 1.50
CA ASP A 36 11.03 -4.02 0.78
C ASP A 36 11.86 -3.96 -0.51
N ILE A 37 11.82 -2.81 -1.16
CA ILE A 37 12.55 -2.54 -2.40
C ILE A 37 14.04 -2.35 -2.11
N GLU A 38 14.39 -1.53 -1.11
CA GLU A 38 15.78 -1.37 -0.66
C GLU A 38 16.38 -2.71 -0.23
N ASN A 39 15.64 -3.52 0.53
CA ASN A 39 16.03 -4.85 0.95
C ASN A 39 16.36 -5.76 -0.24
N CYS A 40 15.55 -5.71 -1.30
CA CYS A 40 15.82 -6.46 -2.52
C CYS A 40 17.07 -5.95 -3.26
N ILE A 41 17.27 -4.63 -3.33
CA ILE A 41 18.48 -4.03 -3.92
C ILE A 41 19.72 -4.52 -3.16
N ILE A 42 19.69 -4.48 -1.83
CA ILE A 42 20.79 -4.94 -0.97
C ILE A 42 21.04 -6.43 -1.15
N GLU A 43 19.99 -7.26 -1.07
CA GLU A 43 20.14 -8.72 -1.17
C GLU A 43 20.63 -9.16 -2.55
N ASN A 44 20.20 -8.50 -3.63
CA ASN A 44 20.70 -8.77 -4.97
C ASN A 44 22.18 -8.43 -5.09
N ALA A 45 22.61 -7.26 -4.59
CA ALA A 45 24.02 -6.87 -4.59
C ALA A 45 24.88 -7.85 -3.78
N HIS A 46 24.41 -8.25 -2.60
CA HIS A 46 25.07 -9.24 -1.75
C HIS A 46 25.20 -10.61 -2.44
N LYS A 47 24.11 -11.13 -3.03
CA LYS A 47 24.13 -12.40 -3.79
C LYS A 47 25.08 -12.37 -4.98
N ASN A 48 25.27 -11.20 -5.58
CA ASN A 48 26.21 -10.97 -6.67
C ASN A 48 27.65 -10.70 -6.20
N ASN A 49 27.96 -10.89 -4.91
CA ASN A 49 29.28 -10.65 -4.31
C ASN A 49 29.82 -9.24 -4.54
N GLN A 50 28.93 -8.24 -4.63
CA GLN A 50 29.37 -6.84 -4.68
C GLN A 50 29.93 -6.44 -3.31
N SER A 51 30.96 -5.58 -3.30
CA SER A 51 31.55 -5.07 -2.05
C SER A 51 30.71 -3.98 -1.41
N GLN A 52 29.93 -3.27 -2.22
CA GLN A 52 29.10 -2.15 -1.81
C GLN A 52 27.85 -2.03 -2.69
N VAL A 53 26.82 -1.39 -2.16
CA VAL A 53 25.61 -1.04 -2.92
C VAL A 53 25.08 0.32 -2.50
N GLU A 54 24.66 1.11 -3.48
CA GLU A 54 24.12 2.44 -3.28
C GLU A 54 22.60 2.38 -3.11
N LEU A 55 22.08 3.06 -2.08
CA LEU A 55 20.65 3.33 -1.86
C LEU A 55 20.42 4.84 -1.94
N ASP A 56 19.17 5.31 -1.96
CA ASP A 56 18.90 6.74 -2.13
C ASP A 56 19.60 7.63 -1.10
N HIS A 57 19.61 7.21 0.17
CA HIS A 57 20.07 8.01 1.31
C HIS A 57 21.43 7.56 1.90
N CYS A 58 21.92 6.38 1.52
CA CYS A 58 23.15 5.81 2.06
C CYS A 58 23.88 4.91 1.07
N LEU A 59 25.13 4.61 1.39
CA LEU A 59 25.93 3.53 0.79
C LEU A 59 26.02 2.39 1.80
N ILE A 60 25.80 1.16 1.35
CA ILE A 60 26.02 -0.05 2.13
C ILE A 60 27.39 -0.60 1.78
N ASP A 61 28.22 -0.84 2.80
CA ASP A 61 29.53 -1.50 2.70
C ASP A 61 29.44 -2.88 3.34
N PHE A 62 29.47 -3.92 2.50
CA PHE A 62 29.33 -5.31 2.95
C PHE A 62 30.62 -5.83 3.60
N ASN A 63 31.78 -5.28 3.26
CA ASN A 63 33.04 -5.71 3.86
C ASN A 63 33.11 -5.30 5.33
N ASN A 64 32.63 -4.08 5.62
CA ASN A 64 32.63 -3.52 6.97
C ASN A 64 31.30 -3.73 7.72
N GLN A 65 30.27 -4.27 7.06
CA GLN A 65 28.92 -4.45 7.62
C GLN A 65 28.35 -3.15 8.21
N ILE A 66 28.44 -2.07 7.43
CA ILE A 66 27.94 -0.75 7.81
C ILE A 66 27.17 -0.08 6.67
N GLN A 67 26.28 0.82 7.04
CA GLN A 67 25.75 1.84 6.15
C GLN A 67 26.42 3.19 6.45
N ILE A 68 26.62 3.98 5.40
CA ILE A 68 27.27 5.30 5.43
C ILE A 68 26.29 6.30 4.82
N ASN A 69 25.86 7.30 5.59
CA ASN A 69 24.95 8.32 5.08
C ASN A 69 25.62 9.19 4.00
N LYS A 70 24.94 9.42 2.88
CA LYS A 70 25.51 10.19 1.75
C LYS A 70 25.74 11.67 2.06
N HIS A 71 24.88 12.26 2.89
CA HIS A 71 24.98 13.67 3.26
C HIS A 71 25.91 13.91 4.44
N ASN A 72 26.26 12.86 5.19
CA ASN A 72 27.16 12.94 6.33
C ASN A 72 27.94 11.62 6.49
N LEU A 73 29.15 11.59 5.94
CA LEU A 73 30.02 10.40 5.92
C LEU A 73 30.46 9.93 7.32
N ASN A 74 30.30 10.78 8.35
CA ASN A 74 30.55 10.43 9.75
C ASN A 74 29.36 9.71 10.39
N LYS A 75 28.15 9.85 9.83
CA LYS A 75 26.98 9.08 10.25
C LYS A 75 27.04 7.69 9.64
N ARG A 76 27.69 6.79 10.37
CA ARG A 76 27.80 5.36 10.05
C ARG A 76 27.02 4.52 11.03
N ARG A 77 26.39 3.47 10.54
CA ARG A 77 25.56 2.59 11.37
C ARG A 77 25.82 1.13 11.00
N PRO A 78 25.97 0.21 11.98
CA PRO A 78 26.00 -1.22 11.71
C PRO A 78 24.77 -1.68 10.93
N ILE A 79 24.97 -2.66 10.06
CA ILE A 79 23.89 -3.40 9.40
C ILE A 79 23.97 -4.87 9.79
N LYS A 80 22.87 -5.59 9.56
CA LYS A 80 22.86 -7.05 9.66
C LYS A 80 21.86 -7.64 8.68
N ARG A 81 22.12 -8.89 8.32
CA ARG A 81 21.27 -9.75 7.51
C ARG A 81 20.64 -10.82 8.40
N GLU A 82 19.33 -10.97 8.35
CA GLU A 82 18.59 -11.97 9.12
C GLU A 82 17.68 -12.80 8.21
N SER A 83 17.47 -14.06 8.57
CA SER A 83 16.45 -14.92 7.98
C SER A 83 15.28 -14.99 8.95
N LEU A 84 14.16 -14.39 8.56
CA LEU A 84 12.91 -14.47 9.30
C LEU A 84 12.09 -15.65 8.80
N LEU A 85 11.50 -16.43 9.68
CA LEU A 85 10.52 -17.43 9.26
C LEU A 85 9.25 -16.70 8.84
N MET A 86 8.56 -17.19 7.81
CA MET A 86 7.26 -16.63 7.40
C MET A 86 6.19 -16.76 8.50
N SER A 87 6.39 -17.66 9.47
CA SER A 87 5.59 -17.76 10.69
C SER A 87 5.84 -16.63 11.68
N ASP A 88 6.98 -15.94 11.58
CA ASP A 88 7.21 -14.71 12.34
C ASP A 88 6.28 -13.65 11.77
N LYS A 89 5.23 -13.36 12.55
CA LYS A 89 4.10 -12.48 12.25
C LYS A 89 4.53 -11.01 12.04
N HIS A 90 5.37 -10.72 11.05
CA HIS A 90 5.60 -9.33 10.68
C HIS A 90 4.33 -8.79 10.04
N ILE A 91 3.61 -7.99 10.82
CA ILE A 91 2.40 -7.31 10.45
C ILE A 91 2.76 -5.84 10.26
N ARG A 92 2.41 -5.26 9.12
CA ARG A 92 2.58 -3.81 8.92
C ARG A 92 1.40 -3.07 9.52
N GLU A 93 1.44 -2.85 10.82
CA GLU A 93 0.36 -2.16 11.54
C GLU A 93 0.00 -0.83 10.90
N GLN A 94 0.98 -0.06 10.41
CA GLN A 94 0.75 1.24 9.76
C GLN A 94 -0.21 1.13 8.56
N ARG A 95 -0.10 0.06 7.76
CA ARG A 95 -0.98 -0.18 6.59
C ARG A 95 -2.45 -0.31 6.97
N PHE A 96 -2.70 -0.91 8.14
CA PHE A 96 -4.02 -1.12 8.71
C PHE A 96 -4.36 -0.15 9.83
N THR A 97 -3.61 0.95 10.02
CA THR A 97 -3.92 1.94 11.07
C THR A 97 -3.88 3.39 10.59
N MET A 98 -3.41 3.65 9.36
CA MET A 98 -3.40 4.98 8.74
C MET A 98 -4.75 5.70 8.88
N GLU A 99 -4.67 6.98 9.26
CA GLU A 99 -5.79 7.91 9.43
C GLU A 99 -6.73 7.88 8.23
N GLN A 100 -8.02 7.70 8.48
CA GLN A 100 -9.04 7.82 7.44
C GLN A 100 -9.19 9.30 7.06
N PRO A 101 -9.49 9.63 5.80
CA PRO A 101 -9.85 11.00 5.44
C PRO A 101 -11.16 11.41 6.14
N LYS A 102 -11.44 12.72 6.16
CA LYS A 102 -12.75 13.23 6.60
C LYS A 102 -13.84 12.58 5.76
N LEU A 103 -14.95 12.21 6.41
CA LEU A 103 -16.08 11.59 5.74
C LEU A 103 -16.57 12.46 4.58
N ASP A 104 -16.44 11.93 3.36
CA ASP A 104 -17.06 12.55 2.20
C ASP A 104 -18.49 11.99 2.02
N TYR A 105 -19.46 12.88 2.16
CA TYR A 105 -20.86 12.54 2.05
C TYR A 105 -21.30 12.68 0.60
N LYS A 106 -22.04 11.66 0.14
CA LYS A 106 -22.61 11.60 -1.20
C LYS A 106 -23.49 12.82 -1.46
N SER A 107 -22.97 13.79 -2.22
CA SER A 107 -23.80 14.81 -2.85
C SER A 107 -24.28 14.26 -4.20
N LEU A 108 -25.53 14.53 -4.58
CA LEU A 108 -26.19 14.05 -5.81
C LEU A 108 -25.44 14.39 -7.12
N ASN A 109 -24.37 15.20 -7.06
CA ASN A 109 -23.60 15.70 -8.20
C ASN A 109 -22.14 15.22 -8.24
N LYS A 110 -21.74 14.25 -7.41
CA LYS A 110 -20.36 13.75 -7.44
C LYS A 110 -20.22 12.57 -8.41
N THR A 111 -19.26 12.68 -9.30
CA THR A 111 -18.74 11.59 -10.15
C THR A 111 -17.68 10.81 -9.38
N ASP A 112 -17.51 9.54 -9.73
CA ASP A 112 -16.47 8.64 -9.20
C ASP A 112 -15.10 9.34 -9.25
N PRO A 113 -14.54 9.72 -8.09
CA PRO A 113 -13.31 10.52 -8.04
C PRO A 113 -12.10 9.75 -8.58
N PHE A 114 -12.09 8.43 -8.40
CA PHE A 114 -11.05 7.57 -8.93
C PHE A 114 -11.12 7.47 -10.45
N ARG A 115 -12.33 7.34 -11.00
CA ARG A 115 -12.53 7.37 -12.45
C ARG A 115 -11.98 8.66 -13.05
N SER A 116 -12.14 9.80 -12.39
CA SER A 116 -11.53 11.06 -12.84
C SER A 116 -10.01 11.08 -12.67
N PHE A 117 -9.47 10.54 -11.59
CA PHE A 117 -8.04 10.39 -11.37
C PHE A 117 -7.36 9.59 -12.50
N VAL A 118 -7.99 8.49 -12.87
CA VAL A 118 -7.51 7.57 -13.91
C VAL A 118 -7.83 8.07 -15.33
N GLN A 119 -8.99 8.69 -15.57
CA GLN A 119 -9.33 9.27 -16.87
C GLN A 119 -8.42 10.44 -17.26
N ASN A 120 -7.97 11.24 -16.29
CA ASN A 120 -6.99 12.31 -16.54
C ASN A 120 -5.62 11.78 -17.01
N ALA A 121 -5.32 10.50 -16.75
CA ALA A 121 -4.16 9.80 -17.29
C ALA A 121 -4.34 9.38 -18.76
N GLY A 122 -5.49 9.67 -19.38
CA GLY A 122 -5.85 9.18 -20.72
C GLY A 122 -6.25 7.70 -20.72
N PHE A 123 -6.54 7.13 -19.55
CA PHE A 123 -6.84 5.72 -19.40
C PHE A 123 -8.33 5.45 -19.64
N ARG A 124 -8.62 4.53 -20.56
CA ARG A 124 -9.96 3.95 -20.75
C ARG A 124 -9.81 2.45 -20.58
N LEU A 125 -10.31 1.90 -19.48
CA LEU A 125 -10.44 0.45 -19.34
C LEU A 125 -11.66 0.00 -20.11
N HIS A 126 -11.49 -0.57 -21.30
CA HIS A 126 -12.44 -1.56 -21.77
C HIS A 126 -12.00 -2.96 -21.30
N SER A 127 -12.97 -3.84 -21.05
CA SER A 127 -12.74 -5.17 -20.49
C SER A 127 -11.84 -6.04 -21.39
N ASP A 128 -11.92 -5.84 -22.71
CA ASP A 128 -11.21 -6.61 -23.73
C ASP A 128 -9.87 -6.00 -24.18
N ASP A 129 -9.51 -4.81 -23.70
CA ASP A 129 -8.26 -4.16 -24.13
C ASP A 129 -7.05 -4.92 -23.59
N SER A 130 -6.21 -5.38 -24.51
CA SER A 130 -4.87 -5.85 -24.21
C SER A 130 -4.09 -4.76 -23.49
N ILE A 131 -3.42 -5.09 -22.38
CA ILE A 131 -2.48 -4.18 -21.74
C ILE A 131 -1.30 -3.99 -22.71
N ASP A 132 -1.21 -2.80 -23.31
CA ASP A 132 -0.12 -2.50 -24.23
C ASP A 132 1.16 -2.08 -23.50
N SER A 133 2.27 -2.12 -24.24
CA SER A 133 3.60 -1.77 -23.74
C SER A 133 3.74 -0.27 -23.41
N GLU A 134 2.94 0.59 -24.06
CA GLU A 134 2.97 2.04 -23.85
C GLU A 134 2.39 2.39 -22.47
N LEU A 135 1.31 1.74 -22.08
CA LEU A 135 0.69 1.90 -20.77
C LEU A 135 1.62 1.48 -19.64
N ILE A 136 2.31 0.34 -19.81
CA ILE A 136 3.34 -0.13 -18.87
C ILE A 136 4.46 0.91 -18.75
N GLU A 137 4.91 1.48 -19.87
CA GLU A 137 5.94 2.53 -19.85
C GLU A 137 5.45 3.81 -19.15
N LYS A 138 4.21 4.24 -19.40
CA LYS A 138 3.62 5.41 -18.71
C LYS A 138 3.58 5.21 -17.21
N ALA A 139 3.15 4.03 -16.74
CA ALA A 139 3.15 3.68 -15.32
C ALA A 139 4.58 3.69 -14.74
N ALA A 140 5.54 3.07 -15.43
CA ALA A 140 6.95 3.05 -15.00
C ALA A 140 7.56 4.46 -14.90
N CYS A 141 7.40 5.28 -15.94
CA CYS A 141 7.88 6.67 -15.97
C CYS A 141 7.24 7.53 -14.88
N GLY A 142 5.94 7.36 -14.63
CA GLY A 142 5.23 8.08 -13.57
C GLY A 142 5.76 7.74 -12.17
N ILE A 143 6.03 6.47 -11.92
CA ILE A 143 6.65 6.01 -10.65
C ILE A 143 8.05 6.65 -10.47
N GLU A 144 8.87 6.66 -11.51
CA GLU A 144 10.22 7.29 -11.47
C GLU A 144 10.15 8.79 -11.22
N ALA A 145 9.21 9.49 -11.87
CA ALA A 145 9.01 10.92 -11.70
C ALA A 145 8.65 11.26 -10.25
N GLU A 146 7.67 10.56 -9.67
CA GLU A 146 7.25 10.80 -8.29
C GLU A 146 8.29 10.37 -7.26
N GLY A 147 8.96 9.24 -7.49
CA GLY A 147 10.08 8.82 -6.64
C GLY A 147 11.21 9.84 -6.63
N THR A 148 11.56 10.42 -7.78
CA THR A 148 12.59 11.45 -7.86
C THR A 148 12.22 12.70 -7.06
N LYS A 149 10.95 13.15 -7.13
CA LYS A 149 10.46 14.28 -6.30
C LYS A 149 10.58 14.01 -4.79
N LEU A 150 10.50 12.74 -4.39
CA LEU A 150 10.62 12.30 -3.00
C LEU A 150 12.05 11.95 -2.57
N ASN A 151 13.06 12.18 -3.42
CA ASN A 151 14.44 11.72 -3.22
C ASN A 151 14.53 10.19 -3.01
N LYS A 152 13.71 9.45 -3.76
CA LYS A 152 13.61 7.98 -3.80
C LYS A 152 13.89 7.43 -5.21
N THR A 153 14.84 8.02 -5.92
CA THR A 153 15.13 7.73 -7.33
C THR A 153 15.53 6.28 -7.57
N LEU A 154 16.44 5.71 -6.77
CA LEU A 154 16.91 4.34 -6.92
C LEU A 154 15.80 3.34 -6.57
N GLU A 155 15.05 3.61 -5.49
CA GLU A 155 13.87 2.81 -5.14
C GLU A 155 12.84 2.81 -6.29
N ALA A 156 12.55 3.98 -6.87
CA ALA A 156 11.59 4.14 -7.95
C ALA A 156 12.03 3.49 -9.26
N GLN A 157 13.30 3.62 -9.63
CA GLN A 157 13.87 2.93 -10.79
C GLN A 157 13.76 1.41 -10.62
N SER A 158 14.01 0.88 -9.42
CA SER A 158 13.85 -0.56 -9.17
C SER A 158 12.41 -1.03 -9.40
N ILE A 159 11.42 -0.28 -8.89
CA ILE A 159 9.99 -0.58 -9.10
C ILE A 159 9.62 -0.47 -10.59
N ALA A 160 10.02 0.61 -11.25
CA ALA A 160 9.70 0.88 -12.64
C ALA A 160 10.32 -0.17 -13.59
N ASN A 161 11.57 -0.57 -13.34
CA ASN A 161 12.22 -1.62 -14.10
C ASN A 161 11.52 -2.97 -13.95
N GLU A 162 11.00 -3.28 -12.75
CA GLU A 162 10.19 -4.48 -12.55
C GLU A 162 8.97 -4.48 -13.45
N LEU A 163 8.24 -3.37 -13.51
CA LEU A 163 7.08 -3.24 -14.37
C LEU A 163 7.46 -3.33 -15.87
N ARG A 164 8.57 -2.71 -16.28
CA ARG A 164 9.09 -2.79 -17.66
C ARG A 164 9.45 -4.21 -18.08
N HIS A 165 9.96 -5.04 -17.17
CA HIS A 165 10.24 -6.46 -17.46
C HIS A 165 8.98 -7.28 -17.76
N MET A 166 7.80 -6.80 -17.36
CA MET A 166 6.52 -7.49 -17.61
C MET A 166 5.92 -7.20 -18.99
N LYS A 167 6.50 -6.31 -19.81
CA LYS A 167 5.96 -5.89 -21.11
C LYS A 167 5.67 -7.02 -22.10
N HIS A 168 6.34 -8.15 -21.97
CA HIS A 168 6.19 -9.31 -22.86
C HIS A 168 5.44 -10.48 -22.20
N LYS A 169 4.87 -10.26 -21.01
CA LYS A 169 4.16 -11.26 -20.23
C LYS A 169 2.67 -11.22 -20.50
N SER A 170 1.95 -12.22 -20.01
CA SER A 170 0.49 -12.24 -20.10
C SER A 170 -0.13 -11.10 -19.29
N LYS A 171 -1.36 -10.72 -19.66
CA LYS A 171 -2.17 -9.72 -18.94
C LYS A 171 -2.20 -10.02 -17.43
N ASN A 172 -2.48 -11.27 -17.04
CA ASN A 172 -2.58 -11.65 -15.64
C ASN A 172 -1.25 -11.46 -14.91
N GLU A 173 -0.13 -11.90 -15.49
CA GLU A 173 1.19 -11.72 -14.89
C GLU A 173 1.53 -10.22 -14.65
N ILE A 174 1.17 -9.34 -15.60
CA ILE A 174 1.38 -7.89 -15.45
C ILE A 174 0.56 -7.34 -14.28
N LEU A 175 -0.71 -7.72 -14.20
CA LEU A 175 -1.63 -7.25 -13.17
C LEU A 175 -1.25 -7.78 -11.78
N GLU A 176 -0.86 -9.04 -11.67
CA GLU A 176 -0.32 -9.63 -10.43
C GLU A 176 0.97 -8.93 -9.97
N CYS A 177 1.84 -8.53 -10.91
CA CYS A 177 3.02 -7.72 -10.60
C CYS A 177 2.63 -6.38 -9.98
N CYS A 178 1.59 -5.71 -10.49
CA CYS A 178 1.11 -4.45 -9.92
C CYS A 178 0.64 -4.63 -8.46
N VAL A 179 -0.06 -5.74 -8.15
CA VAL A 179 -0.46 -6.09 -6.78
C VAL A 179 0.76 -6.32 -5.89
N LYS A 180 1.76 -7.07 -6.35
CA LYS A 180 3.03 -7.27 -5.63
C LYS A 180 3.73 -5.94 -5.31
N LEU A 181 3.84 -5.06 -6.30
CA LEU A 181 4.48 -3.74 -6.14
C LEU A 181 3.70 -2.83 -5.18
N TYR A 182 2.37 -2.84 -5.24
CA TYR A 182 1.51 -2.08 -4.32
C TYR A 182 1.53 -2.65 -2.88
N THR A 183 1.76 -3.95 -2.73
CA THR A 183 1.85 -4.59 -1.41
C THR A 183 3.22 -4.48 -0.77
N ALA A 184 4.25 -4.11 -1.52
CA ALA A 184 5.57 -3.84 -0.97
C ALA A 184 5.58 -2.59 -0.06
N GLU A 185 6.24 -2.68 1.09
CA GLU A 185 6.57 -1.54 1.95
C GLU A 185 7.55 -0.63 1.21
N SER A 186 6.99 0.36 0.50
CA SER A 186 7.71 1.28 -0.39
C SER A 186 7.09 2.67 -0.37
N PHE A 187 7.77 3.65 -0.98
CA PHE A 187 7.19 4.99 -1.16
C PHE A 187 5.91 4.96 -2.02
N LEU A 188 5.81 4.05 -3.00
CA LEU A 188 4.72 4.03 -3.98
C LEU A 188 3.36 3.79 -3.32
N TYR A 189 3.26 2.74 -2.51
CA TYR A 189 2.05 2.42 -1.73
C TYR A 189 1.64 3.60 -0.82
N LYS A 190 2.61 4.17 -0.10
CA LYS A 190 2.36 5.28 0.83
C LYS A 190 1.86 6.51 0.09
N LEU A 191 2.49 6.83 -1.04
CA LEU A 191 2.17 7.98 -1.86
C LEU A 191 0.77 7.84 -2.49
N ILE A 192 0.46 6.70 -3.12
CA ILE A 192 -0.85 6.44 -3.72
C ILE A 192 -1.96 6.62 -2.67
N ASN A 193 -1.84 5.96 -1.51
CA ASN A 193 -2.87 6.04 -0.48
C ASN A 193 -2.97 7.42 0.15
N LYS A 194 -1.85 8.14 0.30
CA LYS A 194 -1.87 9.52 0.76
C LYS A 194 -2.65 10.40 -0.20
N ILE A 195 -2.29 10.38 -1.49
CA ILE A 195 -2.92 11.23 -2.51
C ILE A 195 -4.40 10.90 -2.64
N MET A 196 -4.77 9.61 -2.71
CA MET A 196 -6.19 9.24 -2.87
C MET A 196 -7.06 9.63 -1.66
N ARG A 197 -6.47 9.79 -0.47
CA ARG A 197 -7.19 10.25 0.73
C ARG A 197 -7.23 11.78 0.86
N GLU A 198 -6.16 12.44 0.42
CA GLU A 198 -5.99 13.89 0.58
C GLU A 198 -6.40 14.69 -0.66
N ALA A 199 -6.62 14.04 -1.81
CA ALA A 199 -6.99 14.69 -3.05
C ALA A 199 -8.33 15.42 -2.86
N ASP A 200 -8.33 16.73 -3.09
CA ASP A 200 -9.55 17.52 -3.05
C ASP A 200 -10.29 17.36 -4.38
N MET A 201 -11.27 16.47 -4.37
CA MET A 201 -12.02 16.07 -5.56
C MET A 201 -13.44 16.62 -5.47
N CYS A 202 -13.80 17.51 -6.39
CA CYS A 202 -15.15 18.02 -6.53
C CYS A 202 -15.62 17.84 -7.97
N LYS A 203 -16.81 17.23 -8.15
CA LYS A 203 -17.45 17.01 -9.46
C LYS A 203 -16.54 16.26 -10.47
N GLY A 204 -15.72 15.33 -9.98
CA GLY A 204 -14.82 14.54 -10.83
C GLY A 204 -13.73 15.37 -11.49
N MET A 205 -13.34 16.48 -10.86
CA MET A 205 -12.14 17.22 -11.23
C MET A 205 -11.21 17.26 -10.02
N LEU A 206 -9.94 16.96 -10.29
CA LEU A 206 -8.85 17.22 -9.37
C LEU A 206 -8.68 18.74 -9.33
N LEU A 207 -9.08 19.34 -8.22
CA LEU A 207 -9.20 20.80 -8.11
C LEU A 207 -7.81 21.45 -8.08
N ARG A 208 -6.88 20.84 -7.36
CA ARG A 208 -5.51 21.33 -7.26
C ARG A 208 -4.67 20.87 -8.44
N GLU A 209 -3.70 21.70 -8.82
CA GLU A 209 -2.79 21.38 -9.92
C GLU A 209 -1.89 20.18 -9.59
N GLU A 210 -1.44 20.10 -8.34
CA GLU A 210 -0.69 18.95 -7.79
C GLU A 210 -1.47 17.64 -7.95
N ASP A 211 -2.77 17.64 -7.63
CA ASP A 211 -3.62 16.46 -7.76
C ASP A 211 -3.71 16.00 -9.23
N ARG A 212 -3.87 16.95 -10.17
CA ARG A 212 -3.88 16.66 -11.62
C ARG A 212 -2.55 16.07 -12.10
N GLU A 213 -1.44 16.52 -11.54
CA GLU A 213 -0.13 15.96 -11.87
C GLU A 213 -0.03 14.51 -11.41
N TYR A 214 -0.46 14.20 -10.17
CA TYR A 214 -0.52 12.82 -9.68
C TYR A 214 -1.42 11.91 -10.51
N GLY A 215 -2.56 12.42 -10.99
CA GLY A 215 -3.41 11.69 -11.93
C GLY A 215 -2.66 11.33 -13.22
N LYS A 216 -1.81 12.23 -13.75
CA LYS A 216 -1.00 11.95 -14.95
C LYS A 216 0.13 10.96 -14.69
N THR A 217 0.79 11.04 -13.54
CA THR A 217 1.96 10.20 -13.23
C THR A 217 1.57 8.84 -12.65
N LEU A 218 0.75 8.81 -11.60
CA LEU A 218 0.37 7.57 -10.91
C LEU A 218 -0.91 6.94 -11.44
N GLY A 219 -1.77 7.70 -12.15
CA GLY A 219 -3.01 7.19 -12.73
C GLY A 219 -2.86 5.93 -13.59
N PRO A 220 -1.84 5.81 -14.47
CA PRO A 220 -1.60 4.58 -15.23
C PRO A 220 -1.37 3.34 -14.34
N PHE A 221 -0.56 3.48 -13.28
CA PHE A 221 -0.31 2.37 -12.33
C PHE A 221 -1.57 2.03 -11.53
N CYS A 222 -2.28 3.04 -11.00
CA CYS A 222 -3.54 2.84 -10.30
C CYS A 222 -4.60 2.17 -11.19
N GLY A 223 -4.65 2.53 -12.48
CA GLY A 223 -5.53 1.91 -13.45
C GLY A 223 -5.23 0.44 -13.71
N LEU A 224 -3.95 0.05 -13.77
CA LEU A 224 -3.55 -1.36 -13.83
C LEU A 224 -3.96 -2.10 -12.56
N LEU A 225 -3.73 -1.53 -11.37
CA LEU A 225 -4.14 -2.14 -10.11
C LEU A 225 -5.67 -2.33 -10.04
N GLU A 226 -6.45 -1.30 -10.41
CA GLU A 226 -7.92 -1.40 -10.45
C GLU A 226 -8.39 -2.46 -11.45
N LYS A 227 -7.73 -2.59 -12.61
CA LYS A 227 -8.05 -3.62 -13.60
C LYS A 227 -7.90 -5.03 -13.01
N TYR A 228 -6.85 -5.28 -12.21
CA TYR A 228 -6.71 -6.55 -11.50
C TYR A 228 -7.92 -6.83 -10.61
N LEU A 229 -8.35 -5.84 -9.82
CA LEU A 229 -9.47 -6.00 -8.90
C LEU A 229 -10.80 -6.25 -9.66
N CYS A 230 -11.02 -5.55 -10.76
CA CYS A 230 -12.21 -5.70 -11.60
C CYS A 230 -12.27 -7.06 -12.32
N ASP A 231 -11.13 -7.56 -12.80
CA ASP A 231 -11.04 -8.82 -13.55
C ASP A 231 -11.01 -10.05 -12.62
N SER A 232 -10.89 -9.84 -11.31
CA SER A 232 -10.81 -10.92 -10.33
C SER A 232 -12.15 -11.67 -10.15
N PRO A 233 -12.12 -12.98 -9.87
CA PRO A 233 -13.34 -13.76 -9.68
C PRO A 233 -14.21 -13.20 -8.56
N LYS A 234 -15.53 -13.23 -8.76
CA LYS A 234 -16.50 -12.86 -7.72
C LYS A 234 -16.37 -13.81 -6.54
N GLN A 235 -16.20 -13.23 -5.36
CA GLN A 235 -16.26 -13.95 -4.10
C GLN A 235 -17.71 -14.10 -3.61
N HIS A 236 -17.92 -14.99 -2.66
CA HIS A 236 -19.16 -15.04 -1.90
C HIS A 236 -19.23 -13.89 -0.89
N ASP A 237 -20.36 -13.76 -0.20
CA ASP A 237 -20.50 -12.87 0.95
C ASP A 237 -19.30 -12.99 1.89
N ILE A 238 -18.64 -11.86 2.17
CA ILE A 238 -17.45 -11.84 3.00
C ILE A 238 -17.53 -10.70 4.01
N THR A 239 -17.04 -10.96 5.23
CA THR A 239 -16.80 -9.90 6.22
C THR A 239 -15.31 -9.70 6.36
N VAL A 240 -14.87 -8.46 6.20
CA VAL A 240 -13.48 -8.06 6.33
C VAL A 240 -13.30 -7.03 7.44
N TYR A 241 -12.07 -6.89 7.89
CA TYR A 241 -11.73 -6.15 9.09
C TYR A 241 -10.58 -5.18 8.81
N ARG A 242 -10.69 -3.96 9.35
CA ARG A 242 -9.62 -2.96 9.25
C ARG A 242 -9.55 -2.18 10.55
N CYS A 243 -8.37 -2.11 11.15
CA CYS A 243 -8.13 -1.18 12.24
C CYS A 243 -7.92 0.24 11.72
N ALA A 244 -8.02 1.21 12.61
CA ALA A 244 -7.65 2.59 12.34
C ALA A 244 -7.42 3.32 13.66
N THR A 245 -6.63 4.39 13.59
CA THR A 245 -6.66 5.44 14.61
C THR A 245 -7.55 6.57 14.09
N LEU A 246 -8.66 6.80 14.77
CA LEU A 246 -9.59 7.91 14.48
C LEU A 246 -9.54 8.93 15.62
N THR A 247 -9.68 10.21 15.29
CA THR A 247 -9.92 11.24 16.31
C THR A 247 -11.34 11.09 16.87
N ASN A 248 -11.59 11.69 18.05
CA ASN A 248 -12.94 11.72 18.62
C ASN A 248 -13.96 12.41 17.70
N GLU A 249 -13.52 13.43 16.94
CA GLU A 249 -14.33 14.12 15.94
C GLU A 249 -14.77 13.14 14.84
N MET A 250 -13.82 12.41 14.24
CA MET A 250 -14.13 11.43 13.19
C MET A 250 -15.05 10.30 13.68
N VAL A 251 -14.83 9.79 14.89
CA VAL A 251 -15.72 8.79 15.50
C VAL A 251 -17.13 9.36 15.67
N ASN A 252 -17.25 10.63 16.08
CA ASN A 252 -18.54 11.29 16.23
C ASN A 252 -19.22 11.52 14.88
N ASP A 253 -18.48 11.82 13.82
CA ASP A 253 -19.02 11.94 12.46
C ASP A 253 -19.67 10.62 12.02
N TYR A 254 -19.01 9.48 12.24
CA TYR A 254 -19.60 8.17 11.98
C TYR A 254 -20.86 7.92 12.82
N LYS A 255 -20.88 8.30 14.11
CA LYS A 255 -22.05 8.14 14.98
C LYS A 255 -23.26 8.97 14.50
N GLN A 256 -23.01 10.22 14.10
CA GLN A 256 -24.06 11.14 13.64
C GLN A 256 -24.66 10.72 12.29
N ASN A 257 -23.94 9.91 11.52
CA ASN A 257 -24.34 9.49 10.18
C ASN A 257 -24.65 7.98 10.09
N ILE A 258 -25.01 7.35 11.20
CA ILE A 258 -25.63 6.01 11.17
C ILE A 258 -26.87 6.06 10.27
N GLY A 259 -27.01 5.08 9.39
CA GLY A 259 -28.08 5.02 8.39
C GLY A 259 -27.81 5.81 7.12
N ARG A 260 -26.57 6.25 6.88
CA ARG A 260 -26.15 6.97 5.66
C ARG A 260 -25.01 6.28 4.93
N ASP A 261 -24.93 6.61 3.64
CA ASP A 261 -23.84 6.23 2.76
C ASP A 261 -22.64 7.18 2.90
N VAL A 262 -21.45 6.61 2.88
CA VAL A 262 -20.15 7.26 2.89
C VAL A 262 -19.32 6.73 1.74
N TRP A 263 -18.46 7.58 1.18
CA TRP A 263 -17.48 7.16 0.18
C TRP A 263 -16.08 7.01 0.75
N TRP A 264 -15.42 5.93 0.33
CA TRP A 264 -14.00 5.71 0.56
C TRP A 264 -13.28 5.76 -0.79
N ASP A 265 -12.58 6.88 -1.03
CA ASP A 265 -11.95 7.15 -2.31
C ASP A 265 -10.71 6.30 -2.57
N ALA A 266 -9.96 5.98 -1.52
CA ALA A 266 -8.71 5.25 -1.61
C ALA A 266 -8.91 3.72 -1.65
N PHE A 267 -7.99 3.03 -2.33
CA PHE A 267 -7.79 1.60 -2.11
C PHE A 267 -7.64 1.32 -0.61
N THR A 268 -8.36 0.33 -0.11
CA THR A 268 -8.41 0.08 1.33
C THR A 268 -8.00 -1.35 1.65
N SER A 269 -6.81 -1.50 2.24
CA SER A 269 -6.33 -2.77 2.76
C SER A 269 -7.15 -3.20 3.98
N THR A 270 -7.66 -4.43 3.94
CA THR A 270 -8.39 -5.08 5.03
C THR A 270 -7.85 -6.50 5.22
N THR A 271 -8.25 -7.18 6.28
CA THR A 271 -7.95 -8.60 6.49
C THR A 271 -9.24 -9.39 6.65
N LYS A 272 -9.26 -10.64 6.17
CA LYS A 272 -10.37 -11.58 6.47
C LYS A 272 -10.33 -12.12 7.90
N ASN A 273 -9.23 -11.91 8.62
CA ASN A 273 -9.02 -12.46 9.95
C ASN A 273 -9.26 -11.42 11.06
N LYS A 274 -10.39 -11.56 11.76
CA LYS A 274 -10.77 -10.66 12.86
C LYS A 274 -9.71 -10.60 13.98
N HIS A 275 -9.10 -11.74 14.31
CA HIS A 275 -8.10 -11.79 15.38
C HIS A 275 -6.84 -11.01 15.01
N LYS A 276 -6.37 -11.15 13.76
CA LYS A 276 -5.26 -10.33 13.24
C LYS A 276 -5.61 -8.84 13.26
N ALA A 277 -6.83 -8.49 12.86
CA ALA A 277 -7.28 -7.10 12.94
C ALA A 277 -7.18 -6.54 14.36
N PHE A 278 -7.50 -7.32 15.40
CA PHE A 278 -7.33 -6.88 16.79
C PHE A 278 -5.87 -6.76 17.24
N GLU A 279 -4.96 -7.58 16.68
CA GLU A 279 -3.52 -7.45 16.90
C GLU A 279 -2.99 -6.14 16.29
N PHE A 280 -3.66 -5.58 15.28
CA PHE A 280 -3.31 -4.29 14.72
C PHE A 280 -3.66 -3.16 15.71
N GLY A 281 -2.75 -2.18 15.85
CA GLY A 281 -2.92 -1.03 16.73
C GLY A 281 -4.15 -0.15 16.45
N GLY A 282 -4.17 1.06 17.03
CA GLY A 282 -5.25 2.02 16.84
C GLY A 282 -6.48 1.81 17.73
N ASN A 283 -7.40 2.77 17.71
CA ASN A 283 -8.54 2.88 18.62
C ASN A 283 -9.90 2.49 18.00
N THR A 284 -9.92 2.07 16.73
CA THR A 284 -11.14 1.75 16.00
C THR A 284 -10.95 0.46 15.19
N LEU A 285 -11.99 -0.37 15.12
CA LEU A 285 -12.09 -1.51 14.22
C LEU A 285 -13.32 -1.33 13.32
N PHE A 286 -13.08 -1.27 12.02
CA PHE A 286 -14.11 -1.39 11.00
C PHE A 286 -14.42 -2.87 10.76
N VAL A 287 -15.71 -3.20 10.80
CA VAL A 287 -16.26 -4.51 10.41
C VAL A 287 -17.09 -4.27 9.16
N ILE A 288 -16.61 -4.75 8.02
CA ILE A 288 -17.15 -4.39 6.70
C ILE A 288 -17.72 -5.65 6.06
N PHE A 289 -19.04 -5.67 5.86
CA PHE A 289 -19.71 -6.72 5.12
C PHE A 289 -19.75 -6.39 3.63
N ILE A 290 -19.34 -7.33 2.79
CA ILE A 290 -19.37 -7.22 1.33
C ILE A 290 -20.32 -8.30 0.81
N PRO A 291 -21.51 -7.93 0.29
CA PRO A 291 -22.41 -8.87 -0.34
C PRO A 291 -21.77 -9.52 -1.58
N GLY A 292 -22.04 -10.80 -1.83
CA GLY A 292 -21.46 -11.56 -2.94
C GLY A 292 -21.78 -10.99 -4.33
N GLY A 293 -22.92 -10.30 -4.46
CA GLY A 293 -23.27 -9.55 -5.68
C GLY A 293 -22.29 -8.41 -5.99
N LEU A 294 -21.58 -7.91 -4.97
CA LEU A 294 -20.63 -6.80 -5.00
C LEU A 294 -19.19 -7.25 -4.73
N ALA A 295 -18.92 -8.54 -4.87
CA ALA A 295 -17.63 -9.10 -4.49
C ALA A 295 -16.44 -8.61 -5.35
N HIS A 296 -16.66 -7.84 -6.42
CA HIS A 296 -15.58 -7.12 -7.10
C HIS A 296 -15.03 -5.97 -6.25
N SER A 297 -15.82 -5.44 -5.31
CA SER A 297 -15.41 -4.36 -4.40
C SER A 297 -14.35 -4.78 -3.38
N GLY A 298 -14.01 -6.08 -3.28
CA GLY A 298 -12.95 -6.59 -2.41
C GLY A 298 -12.36 -7.88 -2.94
N VAL A 299 -11.04 -7.91 -3.14
CA VAL A 299 -10.33 -9.06 -3.72
C VAL A 299 -9.29 -9.61 -2.75
N ASP A 300 -9.25 -10.94 -2.62
CA ASP A 300 -8.21 -11.65 -1.87
C ASP A 300 -6.91 -11.62 -2.65
N ILE A 301 -5.98 -10.80 -2.15
CA ILE A 301 -4.65 -10.65 -2.70
C ILE A 301 -3.59 -11.29 -1.81
N SER A 302 -4.00 -12.09 -0.81
CA SER A 302 -3.07 -12.66 0.18
C SER A 302 -1.99 -13.51 -0.47
N SER A 303 -2.30 -14.29 -1.52
CA SER A 303 -1.32 -15.11 -2.24
C SER A 303 -0.30 -14.30 -3.07
N LEU A 304 -0.65 -13.07 -3.44
CA LEU A 304 0.19 -12.17 -4.22
C LEU A 304 0.91 -11.13 -3.36
N SER A 305 0.41 -10.88 -2.16
CA SER A 305 1.00 -9.90 -1.26
C SER A 305 2.41 -10.28 -0.86
N VAL A 306 3.27 -9.28 -0.72
CA VAL A 306 4.60 -9.44 -0.07
C VAL A 306 4.45 -9.89 1.40
N TYR A 307 3.25 -9.77 1.96
CA TYR A 307 2.89 -10.15 3.33
C TYR A 307 1.66 -11.07 3.35
N PRO A 308 1.78 -12.32 2.88
CA PRO A 308 0.63 -13.23 2.77
C PRO A 308 0.00 -13.55 4.13
N SER A 309 0.79 -13.47 5.21
CA SER A 309 0.31 -13.65 6.58
C SER A 309 -0.64 -12.53 7.04
N GLU A 310 -0.74 -11.40 6.35
CA GLU A 310 -1.76 -10.37 6.63
C GLU A 310 -3.17 -10.82 6.22
N GLU A 311 -3.28 -11.87 5.39
CA GLU A 311 -4.54 -12.37 4.83
C GLU A 311 -5.35 -11.23 4.17
N GLU A 312 -4.65 -10.43 3.37
CA GLU A 312 -5.16 -9.16 2.85
C GLU A 312 -6.29 -9.34 1.84
N ILE A 313 -7.40 -8.65 2.11
CA ILE A 313 -8.46 -8.36 1.13
C ILE A 313 -8.32 -6.89 0.77
N LEU A 314 -8.00 -6.58 -0.49
CA LEU A 314 -7.91 -5.20 -0.96
C LEU A 314 -9.26 -4.75 -1.49
N LEU A 315 -9.81 -3.72 -0.86
CA LEU A 315 -11.01 -3.06 -1.37
C LEU A 315 -10.64 -2.11 -2.51
N GLN A 316 -11.50 -2.08 -3.52
CA GLN A 316 -11.40 -1.13 -4.62
C GLN A 316 -11.40 0.31 -4.12
N SER A 317 -10.95 1.20 -4.99
CA SER A 317 -11.11 2.63 -4.80
C SER A 317 -12.59 3.04 -4.96
N ALA A 318 -12.93 4.24 -4.49
CA ALA A 318 -14.26 4.85 -4.63
C ALA A 318 -15.46 3.97 -4.21
N ILE A 319 -15.30 3.13 -3.17
CA ILE A 319 -16.40 2.28 -2.70
C ILE A 319 -17.42 3.09 -1.89
N THR A 320 -18.70 2.72 -2.01
CA THR A 320 -19.76 3.23 -1.14
C THR A 320 -20.00 2.27 0.01
N VAL A 321 -19.96 2.79 1.23
CA VAL A 321 -20.23 2.03 2.46
C VAL A 321 -21.38 2.67 3.25
N PHE A 322 -22.31 1.85 3.71
CA PHE A 322 -23.42 2.26 4.56
C PHE A 322 -23.07 2.04 6.02
N ILE A 323 -23.28 3.05 6.86
CA ILE A 323 -22.97 2.96 8.29
C ILE A 323 -24.14 2.30 9.02
N LYS A 324 -23.97 1.03 9.42
CA LYS A 324 -25.01 0.29 10.17
C LYS A 324 -25.04 0.64 11.64
N LYS A 325 -23.86 0.69 12.27
CA LYS A 325 -23.76 0.79 13.73
C LYS A 325 -22.38 1.28 14.14
N VAL A 326 -22.34 2.13 15.16
CA VAL A 326 -21.12 2.53 15.85
C VAL A 326 -21.28 2.24 17.34
N GLU A 327 -20.34 1.50 17.92
CA GLU A 327 -20.34 1.15 19.34
C GLU A 327 -18.94 1.27 19.94
N TYR A 328 -18.84 1.40 21.25
CA TYR A 328 -17.56 1.39 21.96
C TYR A 328 -17.49 0.14 22.83
N HIS A 329 -16.41 -0.62 22.70
CA HIS A 329 -16.17 -1.82 23.49
C HIS A 329 -15.10 -1.54 24.55
N PRO A 330 -15.48 -1.41 25.83
CA PRO A 330 -14.53 -1.02 26.88
C PRO A 330 -13.46 -2.09 27.12
N ASN A 331 -13.80 -3.38 26.98
CA ASN A 331 -12.89 -4.50 27.24
C ASN A 331 -11.68 -4.53 26.31
N ILE A 332 -11.83 -4.03 25.09
CA ILE A 332 -10.76 -3.97 24.08
C ILE A 332 -10.35 -2.53 23.76
N ASN A 333 -10.91 -1.56 24.50
CA ASN A 333 -10.70 -0.12 24.33
C ASN A 333 -10.74 0.35 22.85
N LYS A 334 -11.73 -0.13 22.09
CA LYS A 334 -11.87 0.21 20.67
C LYS A 334 -13.32 0.59 20.32
N HIS A 335 -13.48 1.53 19.40
CA HIS A 335 -14.73 1.75 18.69
C HIS A 335 -14.92 0.68 17.62
N ILE A 336 -16.11 0.10 17.52
CA ILE A 336 -16.47 -0.84 16.45
C ILE A 336 -17.45 -0.14 15.52
N ILE A 337 -17.06 0.01 14.26
CA ILE A 337 -17.87 0.64 13.20
C ILE A 337 -18.26 -0.45 12.22
N ASN A 338 -19.55 -0.79 12.18
CA ASN A 338 -20.10 -1.80 11.30
C ASN A 338 -20.58 -1.13 10.01
N LEU A 339 -20.02 -1.58 8.89
CA LEU A 339 -20.26 -1.08 7.54
C LEU A 339 -20.79 -2.20 6.66
N GLU A 340 -21.55 -1.84 5.64
CA GLU A 340 -21.88 -2.73 4.53
C GLU A 340 -21.56 -2.02 3.21
N VAL A 341 -20.93 -2.73 2.27
CA VAL A 341 -20.67 -2.23 0.92
C VAL A 341 -21.97 -2.26 0.12
N TYR A 342 -22.25 -1.17 -0.58
CA TYR A 342 -23.39 -1.03 -1.48
C TYR A 342 -22.93 -0.60 -2.87
N SER A 343 -23.58 -1.14 -3.91
CA SER A 343 -23.55 -0.53 -5.25
C SER A 343 -24.72 0.42 -5.34
N SER A 344 -24.43 1.66 -5.73
CA SER A 344 -25.48 2.61 -6.09
C SER A 344 -25.78 2.64 -7.56
#